data_AF-A0A7C1J5X2-F1
#
_entry.id   AF-A0A7C1J5X2-F1
#
_cell.length_a   1.000
_cell.length_b   1.000
_cell.length_c   1.000
_cell.angle_alpha   90.00
_cell.angle_beta   90.00
_cell.angle_gamma   90.00
#
_symmetry.space_group_name_H-M   'P 1'
#
loop_
_entity.id
_entity.type
_entity.pdbx_description
1 polymer ?
#
loop_
_entity_poly.entity_id
_entity_poly.type
_entity_poly.pdbx_seq_one_letter_code
_entity_poly.pdbx_strand_id
1 'polypeptide(L)'
;MDIIIDIAFIIFSYLFGSIPTGVIISKYFFNVDIQKVGSGNIGATNVARTLGKKVGILTLIGDALKGIIPIIIVRLYEPYPLNQTLIFFCSLSAFLGHLFPIYLKFKGGKGVATALGIFLMLFPFQTLLTAIVFF
;
A
#
# COMPACT_ATOMS: atom_id res chain seq x y z
N MET A 1 -12.01 -24.28 0.36
CA MET A 1 -12.15 -22.84 0.15
C MET A 1 -13.40 -22.41 0.91
N ASP A 2 -13.22 -21.77 2.06
CA ASP A 2 -14.34 -21.22 2.82
C ASP A 2 -14.56 -19.80 2.34
N ILE A 3 -15.65 -19.60 1.60
CA ILE A 3 -15.96 -18.31 0.96
C ILE A 3 -16.05 -17.17 1.98
N ILE A 4 -16.41 -17.46 3.23
CA ILE A 4 -16.48 -16.46 4.29
C ILE A 4 -15.06 -15.98 4.65
N ILE A 5 -14.10 -16.90 4.70
CA ILE A 5 -12.70 -16.60 5.01
C ILE A 5 -12.05 -15.82 3.87
N ASP A 6 -12.32 -16.19 2.62
CA ASP A 6 -11.82 -15.45 1.44
C ASP A 6 -12.31 -13.99 1.45
N ILE A 7 -13.60 -13.79 1.70
CA ILE A 7 -14.19 -12.45 1.83
C ILE A 7 -13.53 -11.68 2.99
N ALA A 8 -13.27 -12.33 4.11
CA ALA A 8 -12.60 -11.70 5.25
C ALA A 8 -11.18 -11.22 4.88
N PHE A 9 -10.40 -12.01 4.14
CA PHE A 9 -9.08 -11.58 3.66
C PHE A 9 -9.15 -10.41 2.68
N ILE A 10 -10.14 -10.41 1.78
CA ILE A 10 -10.36 -9.31 0.82
C ILE A 10 -10.70 -8.00 1.56
N ILE A 11 -11.63 -8.06 2.51
CA ILE A 11 -12.01 -6.91 3.34
C ILE A 11 -10.81 -6.43 4.16
N PHE A 12 -10.10 -7.34 4.82
CA PHE A 12 -8.88 -7.04 5.56
C PHE A 12 -7.86 -6.32 4.68
N SER A 13 -7.63 -6.81 3.46
CA SER A 13 -6.67 -6.22 2.51
C SER A 13 -7.04 -4.79 2.17
N TYR A 14 -8.32 -4.50 1.91
CA TYR A 14 -8.81 -3.15 1.67
C TYR A 14 -8.62 -2.23 2.88
N LEU A 15 -9.00 -2.69 4.07
CA LEU A 15 -8.87 -1.91 5.30
C LEU A 15 -7.42 -1.63 5.66
N PHE A 16 -6.54 -2.61 5.45
CA PHE A 16 -5.10 -2.47 5.66
C PHE A 16 -4.47 -1.51 4.63
N GLY A 17 -4.84 -1.66 3.35
CA GLY A 17 -4.44 -0.74 2.28
C GLY A 17 -4.92 0.70 2.50
N SER A 18 -6.06 0.86 3.19
CA SER A 18 -6.65 2.16 3.49
C SER A 18 -5.88 2.98 4.52
N ILE A 19 -4.99 2.38 5.32
CA ILE A 19 -4.25 3.07 6.39
C ILE A 19 -3.44 4.24 5.81
N PRO A 20 -3.69 5.51 6.14
CA PRO A 20 -3.06 6.63 5.43
C PRO A 20 -1.66 6.95 5.98
N THR A 21 -0.67 6.08 5.75
CA THR A 21 0.70 6.17 6.27
C THR A 21 1.30 7.57 6.19
N GLY A 22 1.28 8.21 5.02
CA GLY A 22 1.85 9.55 4.85
C GLY A 22 1.13 10.63 5.67
N VAL A 23 -0.18 10.51 5.85
CA VAL A 23 -0.96 11.41 6.73
C VAL A 23 -0.62 11.14 8.19
N ILE A 24 -0.55 9.87 8.60
CA ILE A 24 -0.22 9.49 9.99
C ILE A 24 1.16 10.02 10.34
N ILE A 25 2.17 9.74 9.52
CA ILE A 25 3.55 10.18 9.78
C ILE A 25 3.62 11.70 9.83
N SER A 26 3.08 12.39 8.81
CA SER A 26 3.17 13.86 8.73
C SER A 26 2.43 14.56 9.86
N LYS A 27 1.22 14.09 10.19
CA LYS A 27 0.36 14.74 11.18
C LYS A 27 0.83 14.47 12.61
N TYR A 28 1.16 13.23 12.96
CA TYR A 28 1.48 12.89 14.35
C TYR A 28 2.92 13.21 14.75
N PHE A 29 3.89 13.10 13.82
CA PHE A 29 5.31 13.31 14.15
C PHE A 29 5.82 14.70 13.78
N PHE A 30 5.16 15.39 12.85
CA PHE A 30 5.60 16.70 12.35
C PHE A 30 4.54 17.79 12.46
N ASN A 31 3.35 17.48 12.99
CA ASN A 31 2.21 18.40 13.09
C ASN A 31 1.84 19.08 11.76
N VAL A 32 2.04 18.39 10.63
CA VAL A 32 1.80 18.90 9.28
C VAL A 32 0.68 18.12 8.62
N ASP A 33 -0.35 18.84 8.17
CA ASP A 33 -1.40 18.26 7.32
C ASP A 33 -0.89 18.17 5.88
N ILE A 34 -0.37 16.99 5.50
CA ILE A 34 0.22 16.76 4.17
C ILE A 34 -0.75 17.00 3.02
N GLN A 35 -2.07 16.95 3.28
CA GLN A 35 -3.10 17.19 2.27
C GLN A 35 -3.22 18.67 1.88
N LYS A 36 -2.66 19.58 2.68
CA LYS A 36 -2.75 21.03 2.48
C LYS A 36 -1.45 21.67 1.97
N VAL A 37 -0.41 20.87 1.74
CA VAL A 37 0.93 21.35 1.41
C VAL A 37 1.52 20.61 0.22
N GLY A 38 2.43 21.27 -0.49
CA GLY A 38 3.05 20.72 -1.70
C GLY A 38 2.00 20.41 -2.78
N SER A 39 2.00 19.18 -3.29
CA SER A 39 1.00 18.74 -4.27
C SER A 39 -0.35 18.35 -3.66
N GLY A 40 -0.48 18.37 -2.33
CA GLY A 40 -1.66 17.87 -1.61
C GLY A 40 -1.83 16.35 -1.63
N ASN A 41 -0.92 15.60 -2.28
CA ASN A 41 -0.97 14.14 -2.29
C ASN A 41 -0.41 13.57 -0.97
N ILE A 42 -0.98 12.46 -0.50
CA ILE A 42 -0.54 11.81 0.74
C ILE A 42 0.69 10.90 0.58
N GLY A 43 1.11 10.65 -0.66
CA GLY A 43 2.18 9.70 -0.97
C GLY A 43 3.60 10.22 -0.68
N ALA A 44 4.54 9.27 -0.68
CA ALA A 44 5.95 9.48 -0.34
C ALA A 44 6.63 10.67 -1.04
N THR A 45 6.32 10.95 -2.31
CA THR A 45 6.93 12.07 -3.05
C THR A 45 6.57 13.43 -2.46
N ASN A 46 5.31 13.64 -2.07
CA ASN A 46 4.90 14.91 -1.47
C ASN A 46 5.50 15.04 -0.07
N VAL A 47 5.43 13.95 0.73
CA VAL A 47 6.05 13.89 2.05
C VAL A 47 7.56 14.18 1.98
N ALA A 48 8.27 13.62 1.00
CA ALA A 48 9.70 13.87 0.82
C ALA A 48 10.01 15.35 0.52
N ARG A 49 9.17 16.00 -0.30
CA ARG A 49 9.32 17.42 -0.66
C ARG A 49 9.00 18.34 0.51
N THR A 50 8.03 17.99 1.34
CA THR A 50 7.57 18.82 2.45
C THR A 50 8.37 18.60 3.73
N LEU A 51 8.64 17.35 4.11
CA LEU A 51 9.20 16.95 5.41
C LEU A 51 10.60 16.30 5.29
N GLY A 52 11.14 16.22 4.08
CA GLY A 52 12.48 15.72 3.81
C GLY A 52 12.53 14.22 3.44
N LYS A 53 13.64 13.85 2.79
CA LYS A 53 13.84 12.54 2.16
C LYS A 53 13.64 11.36 3.11
N LYS A 54 14.09 11.47 4.37
CA LYS A 54 13.95 10.40 5.38
C LYS A 54 12.48 10.08 5.65
N VAL A 55 11.63 11.09 5.82
CA VAL A 55 10.19 10.92 6.08
C VAL A 55 9.47 10.39 4.84
N GLY A 56 9.89 10.84 3.66
CA GLY A 56 9.44 10.29 2.39
C GLY A 56 9.73 8.79 2.24
N ILE A 57 10.93 8.34 2.61
CA ILE A 57 11.30 6.92 2.58
C ILE A 57 10.45 6.10 3.57
N LEU A 58 10.22 6.60 4.79
CA LEU A 58 9.35 5.91 5.76
C LEU A 58 7.91 5.78 5.23
N THR A 59 7.40 6.83 4.57
CA THR A 59 6.08 6.79 3.92
C THR A 59 6.07 5.77 2.78
N LEU A 60 7.12 5.73 1.96
CA LEU A 60 7.26 4.76 0.86
C LEU A 60 7.22 3.32 1.39
N ILE A 61 8.00 3.03 2.43
CA ILE A 61 8.04 1.70 3.07
C ILE A 61 6.66 1.35 3.61
N GLY A 62 6.04 2.23 4.39
CA GLY A 62 4.72 1.95 4.94
C GLY A 62 3.63 1.79 3.87
N ASP A 63 3.70 2.54 2.77
CA ASP A 63 2.78 2.38 1.64
C ASP A 63 3.02 1.10 0.83
N ALA A 64 4.27 0.63 0.73
CA ALA A 64 4.61 -0.64 0.10
C ALA A 64 4.19 -1.84 0.96
N LEU A 65 4.34 -1.74 2.28
CA LEU A 65 3.92 -2.77 3.23
C LEU A 65 2.42 -3.07 3.14
N LYS A 66 1.60 -2.09 2.77
CA LYS A 66 0.18 -2.29 2.47
C LYS A 66 -0.08 -3.34 1.39
N GLY A 67 0.78 -3.38 0.38
CA GLY A 67 0.70 -4.34 -0.71
C GLY A 67 1.31 -5.69 -0.35
N ILE A 68 2.31 -5.70 0.53
CA ILE A 68 3.08 -6.89 0.91
C ILE A 68 2.35 -7.72 1.96
N ILE A 69 1.93 -7.10 3.06
CA ILE A 69 1.44 -7.80 4.26
C ILE A 69 0.19 -8.65 3.97
N PRO A 70 -0.84 -8.17 3.25
CA PRO A 70 -2.00 -8.99 2.95
C PRO A 70 -1.64 -10.25 2.14
N ILE A 71 -0.71 -10.14 1.19
CA ILE A 71 -0.23 -11.29 0.39
C ILE A 71 0.51 -12.29 1.29
N ILE A 72 1.38 -11.82 2.20
CA ILE A 72 2.07 -12.70 3.16
C ILE A 72 1.07 -13.45 4.02
N ILE A 73 0.06 -12.76 4.56
CA ILE A 73 -0.95 -13.39 5.42
C ILE A 73 -1.71 -14.49 4.66
N VAL A 74 -2.12 -14.23 3.41
CA VAL A 74 -2.77 -15.25 2.57
C VAL A 74 -1.84 -16.43 2.32
N ARG A 75 -0.55 -16.20 2.02
CA ARG A 75 0.43 -17.28 1.80
C ARG A 75 0.71 -18.12 3.05
N LEU A 76 0.65 -17.52 4.24
CA LEU A 76 0.82 -18.24 5.50
C LEU A 76 -0.40 -19.08 5.84
N TYR A 77 -1.60 -18.63 5.46
CA TYR A 77 -2.84 -19.35 5.66
C TYR A 77 -3.02 -20.51 4.67
N GLU A 78 -2.70 -20.30 3.38
CA GLU A 78 -2.76 -21.31 2.32
C GLU A 78 -1.39 -21.45 1.61
N PRO A 79 -0.46 -22.26 2.16
CA PRO A 79 0.90 -22.36 1.63
C PRO A 79 0.99 -23.13 0.30
N TYR A 80 0.18 -24.18 0.07
CA TYR A 80 0.15 -24.88 -1.22
C TYR A 80 -1.10 -25.78 -1.41
N PRO A 81 -1.75 -25.79 -2.60
CA PRO A 81 -1.52 -24.88 -3.72
C PRO A 81 -2.01 -23.46 -3.39
N LEU A 82 -1.28 -22.45 -3.86
CA LEU A 82 -1.65 -21.05 -3.66
C LEU A 82 -2.93 -20.71 -4.43
N ASN A 83 -3.93 -20.20 -3.71
CA ASN A 83 -5.14 -19.67 -4.30
C ASN A 83 -4.85 -18.34 -5.03
N GLN A 84 -4.52 -18.43 -6.31
CA GLN A 84 -4.16 -17.27 -7.14
C GLN A 84 -5.30 -16.25 -7.22
N THR A 85 -6.55 -16.72 -7.22
CA THR A 85 -7.74 -15.86 -7.24
C THR A 85 -7.84 -15.02 -5.98
N LEU A 86 -7.64 -15.62 -4.81
CA LEU A 86 -7.64 -14.89 -3.54
C LEU A 86 -6.50 -13.87 -3.47
N ILE A 87 -5.29 -14.25 -3.90
CA ILE A 87 -4.13 -13.35 -3.95
C ILE A 87 -4.42 -12.15 -4.85
N PHE A 88 -5.03 -12.38 -6.02
CA PHE A 88 -5.42 -11.32 -6.95
C PHE A 88 -6.39 -10.33 -6.29
N PHE A 89 -7.48 -10.83 -5.69
CA PHE A 89 -8.48 -9.97 -5.06
C PHE A 89 -7.94 -9.24 -3.84
N CYS A 90 -7.09 -9.87 -3.03
CA CYS A 90 -6.43 -9.22 -1.90
C CYS A 90 -5.47 -8.11 -2.36
N SER A 91 -4.67 -8.39 -3.40
CA SER A 91 -3.74 -7.41 -3.99
C SER A 91 -4.50 -6.20 -4.56
N LEU A 92 -5.56 -6.44 -5.34
CA LEU A 92 -6.42 -5.40 -5.88
C LEU A 92 -7.08 -4.59 -4.76
N SER A 93 -7.58 -5.27 -3.72
CA SER A 93 -8.24 -4.62 -2.59
C SER A 93 -7.30 -3.74 -1.79
N ALA A 94 -6.06 -4.18 -1.53
CA ALA A 94 -5.05 -3.35 -0.87
C ALA A 94 -4.68 -2.12 -1.71
N PHE A 95 -4.53 -2.29 -3.03
CA PHE A 95 -4.28 -1.20 -3.95
C PHE A 95 -5.43 -0.18 -3.98
N LEU A 96 -6.68 -0.66 -4.08
CA LEU A 96 -7.88 0.18 -4.01
C LEU A 96 -8.03 0.86 -2.65
N GLY A 97 -7.66 0.20 -1.56
CA GLY A 97 -7.59 0.81 -0.23
C GLY A 97 -6.66 2.03 -0.21
N HIS A 98 -5.50 1.96 -0.86
CA HIS A 98 -4.59 3.10 -0.94
C HIS A 98 -5.13 4.25 -1.80
N LEU A 99 -5.81 3.94 -2.92
CA LEU A 99 -6.39 4.94 -3.83
C LEU A 99 -7.64 5.60 -3.26
N PHE A 100 -8.50 4.80 -2.63
CA PHE A 100 -9.80 5.17 -2.10
C PHE A 100 -9.92 4.75 -0.62
N PRO A 101 -9.06 5.28 0.27
CA PRO A 101 -9.03 4.90 1.67
C PRO A 101 -10.29 5.35 2.38
N ILE A 102 -10.98 4.41 3.04
CA ILE A 102 -12.18 4.70 3.82
C ILE A 102 -11.91 5.76 4.92
N TYR A 103 -10.71 5.73 5.50
CA TYR A 103 -10.32 6.66 6.57
C TYR A 103 -10.11 8.11 6.10
N LEU A 104 -9.99 8.35 4.78
CA LEU A 104 -9.87 9.70 4.21
C LEU A 104 -11.02 10.04 3.26
N LYS A 105 -12.22 9.49 3.52
CA LYS A 105 -13.42 9.74 2.69
C LYS A 105 -13.15 9.46 1.20
N PHE A 106 -12.44 8.36 0.93
CA PHE A 106 -12.12 7.86 -0.40
C PHE A 106 -11.24 8.79 -1.26
N LYS A 107 -10.45 9.67 -0.63
CA LYS A 107 -9.46 10.51 -1.31
C LYS A 107 -8.04 10.10 -0.88
N GLY A 108 -7.40 9.24 -1.68
CA GLY A 108 -6.13 8.61 -1.35
C GLY A 108 -4.94 9.08 -2.17
N GLY A 109 -3.92 8.22 -2.22
CA GLY A 109 -2.70 8.44 -2.98
C GLY A 109 -2.80 7.94 -4.42
N LYS A 110 -1.66 7.82 -5.11
CA LYS A 110 -1.58 7.34 -6.51
C LYS A 110 -1.30 5.83 -6.63
N GLY A 111 -1.05 5.14 -5.53
CA GLY A 111 -0.89 3.68 -5.51
C GLY A 111 0.48 3.15 -5.94
N VAL A 112 1.41 3.99 -6.42
CA VAL A 112 2.72 3.54 -6.94
C VAL A 112 3.48 2.68 -5.95
N ALA A 113 3.59 3.11 -4.69
CA ALA A 113 4.31 2.37 -3.65
C ALA A 113 3.61 1.07 -3.25
N THR A 114 2.27 1.09 -3.16
CA THR A 114 1.47 -0.10 -2.86
C THR A 114 1.55 -1.14 -4.00
N ALA A 115 1.50 -0.68 -5.24
CA ALA A 115 1.73 -1.51 -6.42
C ALA A 115 3.15 -2.09 -6.43
N LEU A 116 4.17 -1.29 -6.12
CA LEU A 116 5.55 -1.77 -5.96
C LEU A 116 5.63 -2.91 -4.93
N GLY A 117 4.97 -2.76 -3.77
CA GLY A 117 4.92 -3.82 -2.75
C GLY A 117 4.26 -5.11 -3.24
N ILE A 118 3.13 -5.00 -3.97
CA ILE A 118 2.44 -6.15 -4.59
C ILE A 118 3.36 -6.83 -5.61
N PHE A 119 3.94 -6.06 -6.52
CA PHE A 119 4.79 -6.60 -7.58
C PHE A 119 6.08 -7.22 -7.02
N LEU A 120 6.70 -6.64 -6.00
CA LEU A 120 7.86 -7.25 -5.33
C LEU A 120 7.52 -8.65 -4.78
N MET A 121 6.32 -8.87 -4.27
CA MET A 121 5.89 -10.16 -3.73
C MET A 121 5.54 -11.20 -4.79
N LEU A 122 4.98 -10.76 -5.92
CA LEU A 122 4.48 -11.66 -6.98
C LEU A 122 5.51 -11.89 -8.09
N PHE A 123 6.28 -10.87 -8.42
CA PHE A 123 7.18 -10.79 -9.58
C PHE A 123 8.47 -10.02 -9.22
N PRO A 124 9.29 -10.50 -8.27
CA PRO A 124 10.43 -9.76 -7.73
C PRO A 124 11.45 -9.37 -8.81
N PHE A 125 11.73 -10.27 -9.75
CA PHE A 125 12.70 -10.01 -10.82
C PHE A 125 12.23 -8.93 -11.79
N GLN A 126 10.97 -9.01 -12.24
CA GLN A 126 10.35 -8.01 -13.12
C GLN A 126 10.26 -6.65 -12.44
N THR A 127 10.00 -6.65 -11.13
CA THR A 127 9.93 -5.44 -10.32
C THR A 127 11.28 -4.76 -10.20
N LEU A 128 12.35 -5.53 -10.02
CA LEU A 128 13.71 -4.98 -9.99
C LEU A 128 14.09 -4.35 -11.33
N LEU A 129 13.75 -4.99 -12.45
CA LEU A 129 13.99 -4.44 -13.79
C LEU A 129 13.22 -3.13 -14.03
N THR A 130 11.95 -3.07 -13.62
CA THR A 130 11.15 -1.84 -13.75
C THR A 130 11.62 -0.74 -12.81
N ALA A 131 12.14 -1.07 -11.64
CA ALA A 131 12.75 -0.08 -10.75
C ALA A 131 13.94 0.61 -11.40
N ILE A 132 14.75 -0.10 -12.20
CA ILE A 132 15.88 0.50 -12.95
C ILE A 132 15.38 1.53 -13.97
N VAL A 133 14.23 1.31 -14.61
CA VAL A 133 13.67 2.27 -15.59
C VAL A 133 13.05 3.49 -14.90
N PHE A 134 12.56 3.32 -13.68
CA PHE A 134 11.85 4.37 -12.93
C PHE A 134 12.80 5.40 -12.27
N PHE A 135 14.06 5.03 -12.01
CA PHE A 135 15.08 5.87 -11.38
C PHE A 135 16.16 6.31 -12.36
#